data_AF-A0A3C0JP56-F1
#
_entry.id   AF-A0A3C0JP56-F1
#
_cell.length_a   1.000
_cell.length_b   1.000
_cell.length_c   1.000
_cell.angle_alpha   90.00
_cell.angle_beta   90.00
_cell.angle_gamma   90.00
#
_symmetry.space_group_name_H-M   'P 1'
#
loop_
_entity.id
_entity.type
_entity.pdbx_description
1 polymer ?
#
loop_
_entity_poly.entity_id
_entity_poly.type
_entity_poly.pdbx_seq_one_letter_code
_entity_poly.pdbx_strand_id
1 'polypeptide(L)'
;MDPAKIPSHDVLCAGFPCQPFSKAGYQLGWEDEVRGTLFGNVTEILREHRPKYVILENVGNFERHDHGNTWLIVKSALATLDYHSAVYRGESSDFT
;
A
#
# COMPACT_ATOMS: atom_id res chain seq x y z
N MET A 1 2.55 -15.34 2.15
CA MET A 1 1.56 -15.72 1.10
C MET A 1 2.36 -16.00 -0.16
N ASP A 2 1.94 -16.95 -0.99
CA ASP A 2 2.59 -17.23 -2.28
C ASP A 2 1.86 -16.46 -3.40
N PRO A 3 2.46 -15.40 -3.98
CA PRO A 3 1.83 -14.61 -5.03
C PRO A 3 1.45 -15.44 -6.26
N ALA A 4 2.23 -16.47 -6.60
CA ALA A 4 2.01 -17.28 -7.80
C ALA A 4 0.70 -18.10 -7.76
N LYS A 5 0.10 -18.27 -6.58
CA LYS A 5 -1.19 -18.97 -6.42
C LYS A 5 -2.41 -18.07 -6.62
N ILE A 6 -2.21 -16.76 -6.74
CA ILE A 6 -3.29 -15.81 -6.98
C ILE A 6 -3.63 -15.82 -8.47
N PRO A 7 -4.91 -15.91 -8.87
CA PRO A 7 -5.29 -15.80 -10.27
C PRO A 7 -4.90 -14.44 -10.87
N SER A 8 -4.61 -14.43 -12.17
CA SER A 8 -4.45 -13.18 -12.92
C SER A 8 -5.71 -12.32 -12.79
N HIS A 9 -5.51 -11.01 -12.64
CA HIS A 9 -6.58 -10.06 -12.39
C HIS A 9 -6.21 -8.69 -12.98
N ASP A 10 -7.23 -7.94 -13.40
CA ASP A 10 -7.03 -6.56 -13.88
C ASP A 10 -6.98 -5.54 -12.74
N VAL A 11 -7.59 -5.85 -11.59
CA VAL A 11 -7.73 -4.93 -10.45
C VAL A 11 -7.33 -5.63 -9.17
N LEU A 12 -6.39 -5.03 -8.42
CA LEU A 12 -6.05 -5.43 -7.06
C LEU A 12 -6.66 -4.45 -6.05
N CYS A 13 -7.49 -4.94 -5.14
CA CYS A 13 -8.02 -4.16 -4.03
C CYS A 13 -7.36 -4.60 -2.72
N ALA A 14 -6.87 -3.66 -1.91
CA ALA A 14 -6.28 -3.97 -0.62
C ALA A 14 -6.58 -2.89 0.42
N GLY A 15 -7.22 -3.29 1.52
CA GLY A 15 -7.23 -2.55 2.79
C GLY A 15 -6.20 -3.19 3.71
N PHE A 16 -5.10 -2.50 3.99
CA PHE A 16 -4.01 -3.01 4.82
C PHE A 16 -3.92 -2.23 6.13
N PRO A 17 -3.58 -2.89 7.26
CA PRO A 17 -3.56 -2.22 8.55
C PRO A 17 -2.51 -1.10 8.59
N CYS A 18 -2.91 0.04 9.13
CA CYS A 18 -2.08 1.25 9.29
C CYS A 18 -1.06 1.17 10.43
N GLN A 19 -1.25 0.23 11.36
CA GLN A 19 -0.55 0.18 12.65
C GLN A 19 0.96 -0.11 12.61
N PRO A 20 1.52 -0.93 11.69
CA PRO A 20 2.95 -1.27 11.73
C PRO A 20 3.89 -0.18 11.20
N PHE A 21 3.37 0.92 10.62
CA PHE A 21 4.22 2.01 10.09
C PHE A 21 4.57 3.09 11.13
N SER A 22 4.15 2.93 12.40
CA SER A 22 4.39 3.91 13.47
C SER A 22 5.47 3.45 14.44
N LYS A 23 6.58 4.21 14.49
CA LYS A 23 7.58 4.43 15.58
C LYS A 23 8.11 3.27 16.44
N ALA A 24 7.69 2.02 16.29
CA ALA A 24 8.10 0.90 17.13
C ALA A 24 8.60 -0.28 16.28
N GLY A 25 9.78 -0.16 15.67
CA GLY A 25 10.38 -1.24 14.87
C GLY A 25 11.81 -0.99 14.43
N TYR A 26 12.59 -2.07 14.36
CA TYR A 26 14.04 -2.20 14.31
C TYR A 26 14.74 -1.44 13.17
N GLN A 27 15.97 -0.97 13.44
CA GLN A 27 16.84 -0.14 12.58
C GLN A 27 17.31 -0.84 11.27
N LEU A 28 16.39 -1.32 10.44
CA LEU A 28 16.68 -2.16 9.27
C LEU A 28 16.44 -1.44 7.92
N GLY A 29 16.10 -0.15 7.98
CA GLY A 29 15.99 0.73 6.81
C GLY A 29 14.66 0.62 6.07
N TRP A 30 14.46 1.49 5.08
CA TRP A 30 13.20 1.70 4.35
C TRP A 30 12.64 0.45 3.66
N GLU A 31 13.51 -0.49 3.25
CA GLU A 31 13.07 -1.73 2.58
C GLU A 31 12.43 -2.74 3.54
N ASP A 32 12.84 -2.74 4.81
CA ASP A 32 12.37 -3.72 5.79
C ASP A 32 10.98 -3.39 6.33
N GLU A 33 10.65 -2.09 6.46
CA GLU A 33 9.28 -1.65 6.81
C GLU A 33 8.25 -2.01 5.73
N VAL A 34 8.66 -2.01 4.46
CA VAL A 34 7.77 -2.43 3.35
C VAL A 34 7.73 -3.95 3.26
N ARG A 35 8.87 -4.63 3.16
CA ARG A 35 8.92 -6.09 2.96
C ARG A 35 8.45 -6.89 4.18
N GLY A 36 8.60 -6.36 5.39
CA GLY A 36 8.17 -7.00 6.64
C GLY A 36 6.70 -6.81 7.00
N THR A 37 5.93 -6.01 6.24
CA THR A 37 4.52 -5.68 6.56
C THR A 37 3.53 -6.23 5.55
N LEU A 38 2.23 -6.15 5.86
CA LEU A 38 1.16 -6.56 4.94
C LEU A 38 1.16 -5.77 3.63
N PHE A 39 1.67 -4.53 3.62
CA PHE A 39 1.88 -3.79 2.38
C PHE A 39 2.98 -4.42 1.51
N GLY A 40 3.99 -5.05 2.11
CA GLY A 40 4.97 -5.87 1.39
C GLY A 40 4.33 -6.97 0.57
N ASN A 41 3.38 -7.71 1.16
CA ASN A 41 2.60 -8.71 0.42
C ASN A 41 1.87 -8.09 -0.78
N VAL A 42 1.29 -6.90 -0.63
CA VAL A 42 0.67 -6.17 -1.75
C VAL A 42 1.71 -5.91 -2.85
N THR A 43 2.90 -5.41 -2.50
CA THR A 43 3.96 -5.16 -3.50
C THR A 43 4.45 -6.42 -4.20
N GLU A 44 4.53 -7.56 -3.51
CA GLU A 44 4.88 -8.84 -4.13
C GLU A 44 3.81 -9.29 -5.13
N ILE A 45 2.53 -9.13 -4.80
CA ILE A 45 1.43 -9.42 -5.73
C ILE A 45 1.49 -8.49 -6.96
N LEU A 46 1.77 -7.20 -6.74
CA LEU A 46 1.90 -6.23 -7.82
C LEU A 46 3.10 -6.52 -8.74
N ARG A 47 4.22 -7.02 -8.19
CA ARG A 47 5.39 -7.45 -8.97
C ARG A 47 5.07 -8.66 -9.83
N GLU A 48 4.41 -9.66 -9.25
CA GLU A 48 4.08 -10.92 -9.92
C GLU A 48 3.03 -10.73 -11.01
N HIS A 49 1.90 -10.08 -10.68
CA HIS A 49 0.71 -10.09 -11.54
C HIS A 49 0.55 -8.85 -12.42
N ARG A 50 1.23 -7.74 -12.08
CA ARG A 50 1.17 -6.47 -12.83
C ARG A 50 -0.28 -6.07 -13.23
N PRO A 51 -1.27 -6.05 -12.30
CA PRO A 51 -2.64 -5.70 -12.63
C PRO A 51 -2.73 -4.29 -13.20
N LYS A 52 -3.73 -4.01 -14.04
CA LYS A 52 -3.90 -2.68 -14.66
C LYS A 52 -4.20 -1.58 -13.63
N TYR A 53 -4.94 -1.94 -12.57
CA TYR A 53 -5.38 -1.01 -11.55
C TYR A 53 -5.13 -1.55 -10.14
N VAL A 54 -4.86 -0.64 -9.21
CA VAL A 54 -4.75 -0.94 -7.78
C VAL A 54 -5.60 0.07 -6.99
N ILE A 55 -6.38 -0.44 -6.05
CA ILE A 55 -7.19 0.35 -5.12
C ILE A 55 -6.70 0.04 -3.71
N LEU A 56 -6.14 1.05 -3.06
CA LEU A 56 -5.65 0.97 -1.70
C LEU A 56 -6.56 1.78 -0.78
N GLU A 57 -7.12 1.13 0.23
CA GLU A 57 -7.96 1.76 1.24
C GLU A 57 -7.20 1.89 2.57
N ASN A 58 -7.36 3.03 3.23
CA ASN A 58 -6.80 3.27 4.55
C ASN A 58 -7.55 4.40 5.30
N VAL A 59 -7.25 4.56 6.58
CA VAL A 59 -7.85 5.58 7.44
C VAL A 59 -7.50 7.00 7.00
N GLY A 60 -8.37 7.97 7.26
CA GLY A 60 -8.20 9.37 6.79
C GLY A 60 -6.93 10.09 7.27
N ASN A 61 -6.31 9.62 8.37
CA ASN A 61 -5.03 10.18 8.86
C ASN A 61 -3.79 9.58 8.16
N PHE A 62 -3.95 8.58 7.29
CA PHE A 62 -2.84 7.86 6.68
C PHE A 62 -1.86 8.78 5.93
N GLU A 63 -2.38 9.74 5.16
CA GLU A 63 -1.54 10.67 4.38
C GLU A 63 -0.72 11.64 5.26
N ARG A 64 -1.13 11.83 6.51
CA ARG A 64 -0.45 12.73 7.49
C ARG A 64 0.33 11.95 8.54
N HIS A 65 0.16 10.63 8.59
CA HIS A 65 0.83 9.77 9.55
C HIS A 65 2.35 9.87 9.39
N ASP A 66 3.06 9.86 10.53
CA ASP A 66 4.52 10.07 10.59
C ASP A 66 5.01 11.25 9.72
N HIS A 67 4.37 12.41 9.89
CA HIS A 67 4.70 13.63 9.12
C HIS A 67 4.61 13.44 7.58
N GLY A 68 3.79 12.48 7.12
CA GLY A 68 3.58 12.16 5.71
C GLY A 68 4.53 11.10 5.16
N ASN A 69 5.52 10.62 5.93
CA ASN A 69 6.48 9.62 5.48
C ASN A 69 5.81 8.31 5.06
N THR A 70 4.80 7.86 5.79
CA THR A 70 4.10 6.60 5.48
C THR A 70 3.47 6.61 4.09
N TRP A 71 2.83 7.72 3.70
CA TRP A 71 2.32 7.87 2.34
C TRP A 71 3.45 7.96 1.31
N LEU A 72 4.53 8.69 1.61
CA LEU A 72 5.68 8.80 0.70
C LEU A 72 6.31 7.43 0.41
N ILE A 73 6.39 6.54 1.40
CA ILE A 73 6.87 5.17 1.23
C ILE A 73 5.97 4.40 0.25
N VAL A 74 4.65 4.40 0.49
CA VAL A 74 3.69 3.70 -0.38
C VAL A 74 3.72 4.26 -1.80
N LYS A 75 3.70 5.59 -1.93
CA LYS A 75 3.76 6.28 -3.23
C LYS A 75 5.04 5.92 -3.99
N SER A 76 6.18 5.89 -3.29
CA SER A 76 7.46 5.53 -3.90
C SER A 76 7.48 4.06 -4.33
N ALA A 77 6.97 3.15 -3.50
CA ALA A 77 6.85 1.74 -3.85
C ALA A 77 6.00 1.53 -5.11
N LEU A 78 4.83 2.19 -5.20
CA LEU A 78 3.98 2.16 -6.40
C LEU A 78 4.70 2.73 -7.62
N ALA A 79 5.39 3.87 -7.48
CA ALA A 79 6.14 4.49 -8.57
C ALA A 79 7.30 3.61 -9.06
N THR A 80 8.01 2.90 -8.19
CA THR A 80 9.06 1.94 -8.60
C THR A 80 8.51 0.75 -9.38
N LEU A 81 7.21 0.47 -9.24
CA LEU A 81 6.48 -0.52 -9.99
C LEU A 81 5.75 0.11 -11.19
N ASP A 82 6.12 1.31 -11.62
CA ASP A 82 5.55 2.00 -12.79
C ASP A 82 4.03 2.26 -12.66
N TYR A 83 3.52 2.42 -11.43
CA TYR A 83 2.15 2.87 -11.18
C TYR A 83 2.10 4.36 -10.88
N HIS A 84 1.19 5.05 -11.55
CA HIS A 84 0.76 6.38 -11.16
C HIS A 84 -0.29 6.30 -10.05
N SER A 85 -0.18 7.16 -9.04
CA SER A 85 -1.09 7.18 -7.89
C SER A 85 -1.75 8.54 -7.71
N ALA A 86 -3.01 8.51 -7.31
CA ALA A 86 -3.80 9.66 -6.88
C ALA A 86 -4.54 9.28 -5.59
N VAL A 87 -4.85 10.28 -4.76
CA VAL A 87 -5.54 10.08 -3.49
C VAL A 87 -6.93 10.68 -3.58
N TYR A 88 -7.94 9.89 -3.23
CA TYR A 88 -9.30 10.33 -3.02
C TYR A 88 -9.59 10.37 -1.51
N ARG A 89 -10.14 11.49 -1.04
CA ARG A 89 -10.62 11.66 0.33
C ARG A 89 -12.14 11.81 0.24
N GLY A 90 -12.88 10.89 0.82
CA GLY A 90 -14.33 10.93 0.85
C GLY A 90 -14.88 10.33 2.15
N GLU A 91 -16.13 10.67 2.44
CA GLU A 91 -16.90 10.15 3.56
C GLU A 91 -17.98 9.21 3.04
N SER A 92 -18.49 8.29 3.89
CA SER A 92 -19.55 7.38 3.47
C SER A 92 -20.84 8.11 3.08
N SER A 93 -21.06 9.31 3.64
CA SER A 93 -22.16 10.22 3.31
C SER A 93 -22.14 10.72 1.87
N ASP A 94 -21.00 10.71 1.19
CA ASP A 94 -20.89 11.13 -0.21
C ASP A 94 -21.61 10.17 -1.18
N PHE A 95 -21.97 8.98 -0.70
CA PHE A 95 -22.56 7.89 -1.48
C PHE A 95 -23.97 7.51 -1.02
N THR A 96 -24.58 8.30 -0.12
CA THR A 96 -25.93 8.09 0.43
C THR A 96 -26.93 9.13 -0.02
#